data_AF-A0A416KIA2-F1
#
_entry.id   AF-A0A416KIA2-F1
#
_cell.length_a   1.000
_cell.length_b   1.000
_cell.length_c   1.000
_cell.angle_alpha   90.00
_cell.angle_beta   90.00
_cell.angle_gamma   90.00
#
_symmetry.space_group_name_H-M   'P 1'
#
loop_
_entity.id
_entity.type
_entity.pdbx_description
1 polymer ?
#
loop_
_entity_poly.entity_id
_entity_poly.type
_entity_poly.pdbx_seq_one_letter_code
_entity_poly.pdbx_strand_id
1 'polypeptide(L)'
;MDFYTRVRAVGGAAKMSNKKDVKIAFAKRDFAAHFKDSVDYEDNTLVNGLPQKLVVSRSNSVAKEKKIWAYPGDSLNLGDIVDCYNCKWLVTEIEPNDEIFLRGKMELCNRQIQWQNPITGEIVSRWATLSKPYYANNKELVVTSLSQREYKVQMPFDDETALIDLDKRFMLEIINGEPKTYVTTSVDQSTERYELHGKTQGFLVLNIRQDQYNSKTDNAEKMICDYFEPNKSDEPDADSQVTATIKYAGKPEVRVGGSWKKFTPVFTSITGEEVAEVAKWSFICLDEFKSFVETQVATDGVFKIRILNNSIMDGVTVRISLTNADGTANTSIECKVVSLL
;
A
#
# COMPACT_ATOMS: atom_id res chain seq x y z
N MET A 1 44.69 9.40 -12.78
CA MET A 1 43.63 8.69 -12.03
C MET A 1 44.12 7.27 -11.82
N ASP A 2 44.43 6.86 -10.59
CA ASP A 2 45.01 5.54 -10.33
C ASP A 2 43.96 4.41 -10.55
N PHE A 3 44.44 3.17 -10.63
CA PHE A 3 43.59 1.99 -10.82
C PHE A 3 42.52 1.86 -9.71
N TYR A 4 42.88 2.16 -8.46
CA TYR A 4 42.01 2.06 -7.29
C TYR A 4 40.85 3.07 -7.34
N THR A 5 41.13 4.28 -7.83
CA THR A 5 40.19 5.38 -8.02
C THR A 5 39.23 5.08 -9.18
N ARG A 6 39.75 4.46 -10.26
CA ARG A 6 38.92 3.97 -11.38
C ARG A 6 37.99 2.84 -10.95
N VAL A 7 38.48 1.87 -10.20
CA VAL A 7 37.69 0.75 -9.68
C VAL A 7 36.56 1.27 -8.77
N ARG A 8 36.86 2.20 -7.85
CA ARG A 8 35.84 2.86 -7.01
C ARG A 8 34.79 3.62 -7.83
N ALA A 9 35.20 4.32 -8.89
CA ALA A 9 34.27 5.05 -9.75
C ALA A 9 33.34 4.13 -10.53
N VAL A 10 33.87 3.03 -11.08
CA VAL A 10 33.05 1.99 -11.73
C VAL A 10 32.09 1.37 -10.72
N GLY A 11 32.50 1.12 -9.48
CA GLY A 11 31.65 0.57 -8.43
C GLY A 11 30.57 1.50 -7.85
N GLY A 12 30.43 2.74 -8.32
CA GLY A 12 29.54 3.73 -7.70
C GLY A 12 30.03 4.26 -6.35
N ALA A 13 31.26 3.92 -5.95
CA ALA A 13 31.85 4.23 -4.65
C ALA A 13 32.86 5.39 -4.69
N ALA A 14 32.85 6.21 -5.77
CA ALA A 14 33.81 7.30 -5.98
C ALA A 14 33.87 8.31 -4.83
N LYS A 15 32.74 8.53 -4.15
CA LYS A 15 32.59 9.52 -3.07
C LYS A 15 32.61 8.93 -1.66
N MET A 16 32.84 7.61 -1.52
CA MET A 16 32.80 6.92 -0.22
C MET A 16 34.15 6.98 0.50
N SER A 17 34.12 7.37 1.77
CA SER A 17 35.32 7.64 2.58
C SER A 17 35.86 6.39 3.28
N ASN A 18 35.01 5.41 3.63
CA ASN A 18 35.41 4.23 4.38
C ASN A 18 35.41 2.94 3.52
N LYS A 19 36.16 1.90 3.94
CA LYS A 19 36.28 0.63 3.20
C LYS A 19 35.00 -0.22 3.22
N LYS A 20 34.15 -0.08 4.25
CA LYS A 20 32.90 -0.82 4.40
C LYS A 20 31.89 -0.37 3.35
N ASP A 21 31.67 0.93 3.23
CA ASP A 21 30.74 1.57 2.28
C ASP A 21 31.08 1.21 0.84
N VAL A 22 32.38 1.22 0.50
CA VAL A 22 32.85 0.82 -0.83
C VAL A 22 32.48 -0.63 -1.12
N LYS A 23 32.69 -1.56 -0.17
CA LYS A 23 32.31 -2.97 -0.33
C LYS A 23 30.79 -3.14 -0.44
N ILE A 24 30.03 -2.38 0.34
CA ILE A 24 28.56 -2.38 0.25
C ILE A 24 28.11 -1.91 -1.12
N ALA A 25 28.65 -0.82 -1.65
CA ALA A 25 28.30 -0.32 -2.98
C ALA A 25 28.57 -1.36 -4.08
N PHE A 26 29.71 -2.05 -4.00
CA PHE A 26 29.99 -3.17 -4.91
C PHE A 26 28.97 -4.31 -4.75
N ALA A 27 28.66 -4.71 -3.51
CA ALA A 27 27.68 -5.77 -3.26
C ALA A 27 26.27 -5.39 -3.73
N LYS A 28 25.83 -4.14 -3.55
CA LYS A 28 24.55 -3.63 -4.06
C LYS A 28 24.51 -3.73 -5.58
N ARG A 29 25.56 -3.27 -6.25
CA ARG A 29 25.66 -3.29 -7.71
C ARG A 29 25.68 -4.73 -8.25
N ASP A 30 26.43 -5.61 -7.61
CA ASP A 30 26.53 -7.02 -7.99
C ASP A 30 25.18 -7.72 -7.84
N PHE A 31 24.53 -7.55 -6.68
CA PHE A 31 23.19 -8.09 -6.44
C PHE A 31 22.16 -7.52 -7.43
N ALA A 32 22.17 -6.21 -7.69
CA ALA A 32 21.29 -5.57 -8.66
C ALA A 32 21.50 -6.10 -10.09
N ALA A 33 22.74 -6.38 -10.48
CA ALA A 33 23.06 -6.93 -11.80
C ALA A 33 22.54 -8.37 -11.96
N HIS A 34 22.59 -9.16 -10.89
CA HIS A 34 22.20 -10.56 -10.87
C HIS A 34 20.77 -10.81 -10.33
N PHE A 35 20.03 -9.76 -9.99
CA PHE A 35 18.70 -9.89 -9.37
C PHE A 35 17.73 -10.69 -10.23
N LYS A 36 17.73 -10.42 -11.54
CA LYS A 36 16.90 -11.09 -12.56
C LYS A 36 17.38 -12.51 -12.90
N ASP A 37 18.60 -12.87 -12.51
CA ASP A 37 19.18 -14.18 -12.79
C ASP A 37 18.63 -15.24 -11.81
N SER A 38 18.01 -14.79 -10.71
CA SER A 38 17.25 -15.67 -9.82
C SER A 38 16.11 -16.32 -10.59
N VAL A 39 15.98 -17.64 -10.46
CA VAL A 39 14.81 -18.36 -10.98
C VAL A 39 13.52 -17.85 -10.34
N ASP A 40 13.59 -17.34 -9.12
CA ASP A 40 12.47 -16.86 -8.30
C ASP A 40 12.18 -15.36 -8.54
N TYR A 41 12.78 -14.76 -9.57
CA TYR A 41 12.51 -13.39 -9.98
C TYR A 41 11.09 -13.26 -10.58
N GLU A 42 10.38 -12.23 -10.13
CA GLU A 42 9.03 -11.89 -10.56
C GLU A 42 8.98 -10.39 -10.93
N ASP A 43 8.62 -10.09 -12.18
CA ASP A 43 8.58 -8.72 -12.73
C ASP A 43 7.18 -8.11 -12.83
N ASN A 44 6.16 -8.89 -12.47
CA ASN A 44 4.75 -8.53 -12.55
C ASN A 44 4.09 -8.40 -11.17
N THR A 45 4.87 -8.31 -10.10
CA THR A 45 4.31 -8.16 -8.74
C THR A 45 3.84 -6.74 -8.49
N LEU A 46 2.84 -6.58 -7.62
CA LEU A 46 2.42 -5.28 -7.13
C LEU A 46 2.65 -5.20 -5.63
N VAL A 47 3.24 -4.10 -5.14
CA VAL A 47 3.31 -3.77 -3.71
C VAL A 47 2.37 -2.60 -3.48
N ASN A 48 1.32 -2.82 -2.68
CA ASN A 48 0.22 -1.87 -2.47
C ASN A 48 -0.39 -1.35 -3.80
N GLY A 49 -0.49 -2.23 -4.80
CA GLY A 49 -1.01 -1.90 -6.13
C GLY A 49 -0.03 -1.14 -7.04
N LEU A 50 1.23 -0.93 -6.62
CA LEU A 50 2.28 -0.34 -7.44
C LEU A 50 3.18 -1.43 -8.03
N PRO A 51 3.46 -1.42 -9.35
CA PRO A 51 4.40 -2.37 -9.96
C PRO A 51 5.78 -2.31 -9.31
N GLN A 52 6.28 -3.46 -8.85
CA GLN A 52 7.59 -3.59 -8.23
C GLN A 52 8.19 -4.94 -8.62
N LYS A 53 9.52 -5.00 -8.75
CA LYS A 53 10.23 -6.24 -9.05
C LYS A 53 10.67 -6.89 -7.75
N LEU A 54 10.34 -8.16 -7.58
CA LEU A 54 10.69 -8.91 -6.38
C LEU A 54 11.36 -10.22 -6.76
N VAL A 55 12.21 -10.73 -5.88
CA VAL A 55 12.50 -12.17 -5.84
C VAL A 55 11.61 -12.77 -4.77
N VAL A 56 10.81 -13.77 -5.13
CA VAL A 56 9.83 -14.39 -4.24
C VAL A 56 10.14 -15.88 -4.11
N SER A 57 10.57 -16.32 -2.93
CA SER A 57 11.04 -17.69 -2.76
C SER A 57 9.96 -18.71 -3.11
N ARG A 58 10.33 -19.70 -3.93
CA ARG A 58 9.48 -20.87 -4.19
C ARG A 58 9.44 -21.84 -3.02
N SER A 59 10.53 -21.95 -2.27
CA SER A 59 10.69 -22.91 -1.18
C SER A 59 10.54 -22.24 0.18
N ASN A 60 9.45 -22.61 0.87
CA ASN A 60 9.30 -22.43 2.30
C ASN A 60 8.83 -23.78 2.88
N SER A 61 9.27 -24.12 4.11
CA SER A 61 8.72 -25.25 4.86
C SER A 61 7.23 -25.08 5.20
N VAL A 62 6.72 -23.84 5.10
CA VAL A 62 5.33 -23.44 5.36
C VAL A 62 4.73 -22.86 4.09
N ALA A 63 3.70 -23.51 3.54
CA ALA A 63 3.09 -23.11 2.26
C ALA A 63 2.45 -21.71 2.28
N LYS A 64 2.12 -21.20 3.48
CA LYS A 64 1.47 -19.90 3.68
C LYS A 64 2.44 -18.76 3.90
N GLU A 65 3.73 -19.03 3.91
CA GLU A 65 4.77 -18.02 4.09
C GLU A 65 5.70 -18.02 2.89
N LYS A 66 6.25 -16.85 2.56
CA LYS A 66 7.26 -16.67 1.52
C LYS A 66 8.33 -15.70 1.99
N LYS A 67 9.59 -15.96 1.64
CA LYS A 67 10.66 -14.97 1.76
C LYS A 67 10.67 -14.11 0.50
N ILE A 68 10.91 -12.83 0.68
CA ILE A 68 10.91 -11.86 -0.40
C ILE A 68 12.13 -10.96 -0.32
N TRP A 69 12.63 -10.56 -1.47
CA TRP A 69 13.70 -9.60 -1.61
C TRP A 69 13.26 -8.51 -2.57
N ALA A 70 13.43 -7.27 -2.17
CA ALA A 70 13.24 -6.12 -3.05
C ALA A 70 14.50 -5.92 -3.89
N TYR A 71 14.32 -5.33 -5.07
CA TYR A 71 15.45 -4.83 -5.85
C TYR A 71 16.23 -3.80 -5.01
N PRO A 72 17.57 -3.72 -5.10
CA PRO A 72 18.33 -2.70 -4.37
C PRO A 72 17.87 -1.29 -4.74
N GLY A 73 17.38 -0.55 -3.76
CA GLY A 73 16.76 0.76 -4.00
C GLY A 73 15.27 0.69 -4.36
N ASP A 74 14.59 -0.40 -4.06
CA ASP A 74 13.14 -0.39 -3.95
C ASP A 74 12.75 -0.46 -2.47
N SER A 75 11.67 0.22 -2.10
CA SER A 75 11.13 0.14 -0.74
C SER A 75 10.25 -1.10 -0.57
N LEU A 76 10.26 -1.67 0.63
CA LEU A 76 9.33 -2.71 1.06
C LEU A 76 9.16 -2.57 2.56
N ASN A 77 7.93 -2.38 3.02
CA ASN A 77 7.65 -2.04 4.42
C ASN A 77 6.88 -3.16 5.11
N LEU A 78 7.06 -3.24 6.42
CA LEU A 78 6.21 -4.09 7.25
C LEU A 78 4.75 -3.63 7.15
N GLY A 79 3.84 -4.56 6.89
CA GLY A 79 2.42 -4.28 6.69
C GLY A 79 1.97 -4.05 5.24
N ASP A 80 2.91 -4.01 4.27
CA ASP A 80 2.55 -3.90 2.86
C ASP A 80 1.78 -5.13 2.35
N ILE A 81 0.89 -4.92 1.37
CA ILE A 81 0.24 -6.00 0.62
C ILE A 81 0.99 -6.25 -0.68
N VAL A 82 1.44 -7.49 -0.88
CA VAL A 82 2.06 -7.95 -2.11
C VAL A 82 1.07 -8.78 -2.92
N ASP A 83 0.95 -8.45 -4.20
CA ASP A 83 0.21 -9.22 -5.19
C ASP A 83 1.20 -10.02 -6.03
N CYS A 84 1.18 -11.34 -5.87
CA CYS A 84 1.96 -12.25 -6.71
C CYS A 84 1.29 -13.63 -6.75
N TYR A 85 1.49 -14.37 -7.84
CA TYR A 85 0.89 -15.70 -8.06
C TYR A 85 -0.63 -15.73 -7.91
N ASN A 86 -1.32 -14.68 -8.36
CA ASN A 86 -2.77 -14.50 -8.20
C ASN A 86 -3.25 -14.58 -6.74
N CYS A 87 -2.35 -14.28 -5.81
CA CYS A 87 -2.57 -14.32 -4.37
C CYS A 87 -2.24 -12.97 -3.74
N LYS A 88 -2.80 -12.73 -2.56
CA LYS A 88 -2.59 -11.53 -1.74
C LYS A 88 -1.75 -11.94 -0.53
N TRP A 89 -0.69 -11.19 -0.24
CA TRP A 89 0.24 -11.52 0.84
C TRP A 89 0.48 -10.29 1.72
N LEU A 90 0.48 -10.46 3.03
CA LEU A 90 0.82 -9.42 4.00
C LEU A 90 2.29 -9.54 4.38
N VAL A 91 3.08 -8.48 4.25
CA VAL A 91 4.47 -8.45 4.73
C VAL A 91 4.48 -8.43 6.25
N THR A 92 4.95 -9.52 6.86
CA THR A 92 4.92 -9.75 8.31
C THR A 92 6.28 -9.68 8.98
N GLU A 93 7.37 -9.67 8.21
CA GLU A 93 8.72 -9.44 8.72
C GLU A 93 9.55 -8.64 7.71
N ILE A 94 10.36 -7.70 8.20
CA ILE A 94 11.42 -7.04 7.44
C ILE A 94 12.73 -7.16 8.23
N GLU A 95 13.83 -7.50 7.55
CA GLU A 95 15.17 -7.48 8.13
C GLU A 95 15.64 -6.03 8.29
N PRO A 96 15.90 -5.54 9.52
CA PRO A 96 16.35 -4.16 9.73
C PRO A 96 17.74 -3.89 9.13
N ASN A 97 18.56 -4.93 8.98
CA ASN A 97 19.85 -4.83 8.31
C ASN A 97 19.69 -5.00 6.79
N ASP A 98 19.34 -3.91 6.12
CA ASP A 98 19.10 -3.81 4.68
C ASP A 98 20.26 -3.14 3.91
N GLU A 99 21.46 -3.08 4.53
CA GLU A 99 22.61 -2.33 3.99
C GLU A 99 22.97 -2.70 2.54
N ILE A 100 22.60 -3.88 2.06
CA ILE A 100 22.82 -4.34 0.67
C ILE A 100 21.50 -4.44 -0.10
N PHE A 101 20.51 -5.11 0.47
CA PHE A 101 19.18 -5.28 -0.11
C PHE A 101 18.17 -5.43 1.02
N LEU A 102 16.92 -5.13 0.72
CA LEU A 102 15.82 -5.31 1.65
C LEU A 102 15.25 -6.72 1.50
N ARG A 103 15.16 -7.45 2.61
CA ARG A 103 14.58 -8.80 2.68
C ARG A 103 13.50 -8.86 3.73
N GLY A 104 12.44 -9.61 3.47
CA GLY A 104 11.38 -9.86 4.42
C GLY A 104 10.76 -11.24 4.32
N LYS A 105 9.69 -11.43 5.09
CA LYS A 105 8.72 -12.50 4.91
C LYS A 105 7.33 -11.91 4.72
N MET A 106 6.50 -12.66 4.00
CA MET A 106 5.09 -12.37 3.85
C MET A 106 4.24 -13.61 4.11
N GLU A 107 3.03 -13.40 4.61
CA GLU A 107 2.04 -14.43 4.90
C GLU A 107 0.85 -14.31 3.96
N LEU A 108 0.32 -15.45 3.49
CA LEU A 108 -0.81 -15.52 2.57
C LEU A 108 -2.10 -15.03 3.23
N CYS A 109 -2.69 -13.97 2.68
CA CYS A 109 -4.01 -13.50 3.07
C CYS A 109 -5.08 -14.54 2.71
N ASN A 110 -6.03 -14.75 3.61
CA ASN A 110 -7.08 -15.76 3.46
C ASN A 110 -8.50 -15.19 3.65
N ARG A 111 -8.58 -13.86 3.85
CA ARG A 111 -9.83 -13.14 3.92
C ARG A 111 -9.65 -11.73 3.40
N GLN A 112 -10.69 -11.22 2.76
CA GLN A 112 -10.92 -9.80 2.61
C GLN A 112 -11.98 -9.43 3.65
N ILE A 113 -11.65 -8.50 4.53
CA ILE A 113 -12.56 -7.99 5.55
C ILE A 113 -13.10 -6.67 5.05
N GLN A 114 -14.40 -6.46 5.20
CA GLN A 114 -15.08 -5.26 4.79
C GLN A 114 -15.92 -4.70 5.93
N TRP A 115 -15.99 -3.39 6.02
CA TRP A 115 -16.78 -2.67 7.01
C TRP A 115 -17.17 -1.30 6.45
N GLN A 116 -18.15 -0.68 7.09
CA GLN A 116 -18.50 0.70 6.80
C GLN A 116 -17.65 1.66 7.64
N ASN A 117 -17.05 2.64 6.98
CA ASN A 117 -16.39 3.78 7.62
C ASN A 117 -17.43 4.52 8.48
N PRO A 118 -17.17 4.73 9.79
CA PRO A 118 -18.15 5.27 10.71
C PRO A 118 -18.48 6.75 10.49
N ILE A 119 -17.61 7.48 9.76
CA ILE A 119 -17.76 8.92 9.50
C ILE A 119 -18.38 9.14 8.12
N THR A 120 -17.82 8.54 7.08
CA THR A 120 -18.23 8.80 5.68
C THR A 120 -19.36 7.90 5.20
N GLY A 121 -19.58 6.75 5.86
CA GLY A 121 -20.51 5.73 5.38
C GLY A 121 -19.99 4.92 4.18
N GLU A 122 -18.76 5.15 3.72
CA GLU A 122 -18.15 4.36 2.65
C GLU A 122 -17.90 2.92 3.09
N ILE A 123 -18.13 1.95 2.19
CA ILE A 123 -17.77 0.55 2.44
C ILE A 123 -16.32 0.37 2.03
N VAL A 124 -15.47 0.11 3.01
CA VAL A 124 -14.03 -0.12 2.82
C VAL A 124 -13.72 -1.59 2.99
N SER A 125 -12.61 -2.04 2.38
CA SER A 125 -12.15 -3.41 2.52
C SER A 125 -10.63 -3.52 2.57
N ARG A 126 -10.12 -4.52 3.31
CA ARG A 126 -8.68 -4.83 3.42
C ARG A 126 -8.45 -6.33 3.38
N TRP A 127 -7.35 -6.72 2.74
CA TRP A 127 -6.85 -8.09 2.78
C TRP A 127 -6.20 -8.36 4.13
N ALA A 128 -6.47 -9.55 4.68
CA ALA A 128 -6.04 -9.93 6.02
C ALA A 128 -5.66 -11.41 6.09
N THR A 129 -4.82 -11.74 7.07
CA THR A 129 -4.61 -13.10 7.52
C THR A 129 -5.53 -13.38 8.72
N LEU A 130 -6.25 -14.50 8.68
CA LEU A 130 -7.01 -15.02 9.81
C LEU A 130 -6.40 -16.33 10.29
N SER A 131 -6.18 -16.44 11.59
CA SER A 131 -5.72 -17.66 12.26
C SER A 131 -6.49 -17.89 13.54
N LYS A 132 -6.39 -19.09 14.13
CA LYS A 132 -6.92 -19.31 15.47
C LYS A 132 -6.03 -18.54 16.47
N PRO A 133 -6.62 -17.81 17.43
CA PRO A 133 -5.85 -17.12 18.46
C PRO A 133 -5.07 -18.14 19.29
N TYR A 134 -3.86 -17.75 19.70
CA TYR A 134 -3.03 -18.56 20.57
C TYR A 134 -3.47 -18.35 22.02
N TYR A 135 -4.21 -19.30 22.59
CA TYR A 135 -4.45 -19.35 24.04
C TYR A 135 -3.62 -20.45 24.67
N ALA A 136 -2.92 -20.12 25.76
CA ALA A 136 -2.48 -21.14 26.71
C ALA A 136 -3.75 -21.76 27.34
N ASN A 137 -4.02 -23.02 27.01
CA ASN A 137 -5.22 -23.75 27.40
C ASN A 137 -5.45 -23.65 28.92
N ASN A 138 -6.48 -22.91 29.34
CA ASN A 138 -7.07 -22.95 30.69
C ASN A 138 -8.48 -22.30 30.71
N LYS A 139 -9.38 -22.73 29.82
CA LYS A 139 -10.81 -22.39 29.95
C LYS A 139 -11.65 -23.65 30.07
N GLU A 140 -12.44 -23.71 31.14
CA GLU A 140 -13.47 -24.71 31.38
C GLU A 140 -14.47 -24.74 30.22
N LEU A 141 -14.98 -25.94 29.89
CA LEU A 141 -15.99 -26.13 28.86
C LEU A 141 -17.30 -25.45 29.28
N VAL A 142 -17.55 -24.24 28.77
CA VAL A 142 -18.86 -23.61 28.85
C VAL A 142 -19.72 -24.19 27.72
N VAL A 143 -20.66 -25.08 28.07
CA VAL A 143 -21.63 -25.63 27.12
C VAL A 143 -22.67 -24.54 26.81
N THR A 144 -22.45 -23.78 25.74
CA THR A 144 -23.45 -22.88 25.15
C THR A 144 -23.93 -23.42 23.81
N SER A 145 -25.20 -23.17 23.47
CA SER A 145 -25.80 -23.51 22.16
C SER A 145 -25.23 -22.70 20.98
N LEU A 146 -24.39 -21.70 21.25
CA LEU A 146 -23.71 -20.87 20.28
C LEU A 146 -22.27 -21.33 20.08
N SER A 147 -21.85 -21.38 18.81
CA SER A 147 -20.46 -21.58 18.43
C SER A 147 -19.61 -20.42 18.98
N GLN A 148 -18.49 -20.75 19.63
CA GLN A 148 -17.55 -19.81 20.24
C GLN A 148 -16.28 -19.69 19.37
N ARG A 149 -16.44 -19.40 18.08
CA ARG A 149 -15.27 -19.23 17.21
C ARG A 149 -14.56 -17.94 17.57
N GLU A 150 -13.25 -18.02 17.61
CA GLU A 150 -12.37 -16.87 17.83
C GLU A 150 -11.26 -16.90 16.79
N TYR A 151 -10.88 -15.72 16.31
CA TYR A 151 -9.84 -15.55 15.30
C TYR A 151 -8.90 -14.42 15.70
N LYS A 152 -7.60 -14.62 15.45
CA LYS A 152 -6.62 -13.54 15.33
C LYS A 152 -6.64 -13.06 13.89
N VAL A 153 -6.73 -11.74 13.70
CA VAL A 153 -6.70 -11.07 12.41
C VAL A 153 -5.43 -10.22 12.33
N GLN A 154 -4.72 -10.26 11.21
CA GLN A 154 -3.65 -9.32 10.88
C GLN A 154 -3.97 -8.63 9.56
N MET A 155 -3.88 -7.31 9.52
CA MET A 155 -4.16 -6.51 8.31
C MET A 155 -3.30 -5.24 8.28
N PRO A 156 -3.06 -4.63 7.10
CA PRO A 156 -2.30 -3.38 7.01
C PRO A 156 -2.81 -2.32 7.98
N PHE A 157 -1.90 -1.51 8.52
CA PHE A 157 -2.26 -0.36 9.35
C PHE A 157 -2.27 0.92 8.51
N ASP A 158 -3.44 1.55 8.42
CA ASP A 158 -3.73 2.76 7.65
C ASP A 158 -4.83 3.58 8.34
N ASP A 159 -5.24 4.69 7.71
CA ASP A 159 -6.22 5.61 8.28
C ASP A 159 -7.59 4.94 8.55
N GLU A 160 -8.00 3.96 7.75
CA GLU A 160 -9.28 3.25 7.91
C GLU A 160 -9.23 2.24 9.06
N THR A 161 -8.15 1.47 9.12
CA THR A 161 -7.94 0.43 10.15
C THR A 161 -7.60 1.03 11.52
N ALA A 162 -7.05 2.25 11.55
CA ALA A 162 -6.85 3.01 12.78
C ALA A 162 -8.17 3.38 13.50
N LEU A 163 -9.29 3.42 12.76
CA LEU A 163 -10.63 3.68 13.31
C LEU A 163 -11.31 2.44 13.92
N ILE A 164 -10.71 1.26 13.77
CA ILE A 164 -11.25 0.02 14.35
C ILE A 164 -10.94 0.00 15.83
N ASP A 165 -11.99 -0.03 16.65
CA ASP A 165 -11.91 -0.17 18.11
C ASP A 165 -12.67 -1.40 18.60
N LEU A 166 -12.66 -1.63 19.91
CA LEU A 166 -13.49 -2.60 20.60
C LEU A 166 -14.96 -2.48 20.15
N ASP A 167 -15.64 -3.63 20.18
CA ASP A 167 -17.04 -3.77 19.78
C ASP A 167 -17.33 -3.50 18.30
N LYS A 168 -16.34 -3.16 17.45
CA LYS A 168 -16.55 -3.15 16.00
C LYS A 168 -16.88 -4.55 15.51
N ARG A 169 -17.97 -4.67 14.74
CA ARG A 169 -18.51 -5.94 14.24
C ARG A 169 -18.21 -6.13 12.74
N PHE A 170 -17.97 -7.37 12.34
CA PHE A 170 -17.67 -7.77 10.96
C PHE A 170 -18.47 -9.02 10.57
N MET A 171 -18.90 -9.10 9.32
CA MET A 171 -19.36 -10.35 8.72
C MET A 171 -18.25 -10.95 7.90
N LEU A 172 -17.88 -12.19 8.20
CA LEU A 172 -16.72 -12.81 7.57
C LEU A 172 -17.07 -13.95 6.64
N GLU A 173 -18.16 -14.67 6.90
CA GLU A 173 -18.51 -15.89 6.18
C GLU A 173 -20.02 -16.07 6.08
N ILE A 174 -20.44 -16.86 5.09
CA ILE A 174 -21.82 -17.31 4.91
C ILE A 174 -21.83 -18.82 5.13
N ILE A 175 -22.63 -19.31 6.08
CA ILE A 175 -22.78 -20.73 6.36
C ILE A 175 -24.25 -21.07 6.26
N ASN A 176 -24.58 -21.97 5.32
CA ASN A 176 -25.96 -22.36 5.04
C ASN A 176 -26.86 -21.15 4.71
N GLY A 177 -26.37 -20.24 3.88
CA GLY A 177 -27.08 -19.00 3.50
C GLY A 177 -27.07 -17.91 4.56
N GLU A 178 -26.62 -18.19 5.78
CA GLU A 178 -26.66 -17.24 6.90
C GLU A 178 -25.29 -16.58 7.12
N PRO A 179 -25.21 -15.24 7.15
CA PRO A 179 -23.97 -14.55 7.49
C PRO A 179 -23.57 -14.86 8.94
N LYS A 180 -22.26 -14.91 9.19
CA LYS A 180 -21.71 -15.05 10.54
C LYS A 180 -20.97 -13.78 10.93
N THR A 181 -21.44 -13.21 12.03
CA THR A 181 -20.94 -11.98 12.62
C THR A 181 -19.88 -12.28 13.67
N TYR A 182 -18.92 -11.38 13.78
CA TYR A 182 -17.83 -11.42 14.73
C TYR A 182 -17.62 -10.03 15.31
N VAL A 183 -17.35 -9.94 16.60
CA VAL A 183 -17.09 -8.69 17.32
C VAL A 183 -15.63 -8.61 17.74
N THR A 184 -15.06 -7.41 17.67
CA THR A 184 -13.69 -7.11 18.09
C THR A 184 -13.60 -7.11 19.61
N THR A 185 -12.75 -7.98 20.15
CA THR A 185 -12.52 -8.14 21.60
C THR A 185 -11.15 -7.66 22.04
N SER A 186 -10.24 -7.43 21.10
CA SER A 186 -8.91 -6.86 21.33
C SER A 186 -8.44 -6.12 20.10
N VAL A 187 -7.85 -4.96 20.32
CA VAL A 187 -7.19 -4.15 19.28
C VAL A 187 -5.75 -3.93 19.72
N ASP A 188 -4.80 -4.36 18.90
CA ASP A 188 -3.38 -4.18 19.16
C ASP A 188 -2.74 -3.45 17.98
N GLN A 189 -2.47 -2.17 18.23
CA GLN A 189 -1.80 -1.24 17.32
C GLN A 189 -0.32 -1.03 17.72
N SER A 190 0.24 -1.89 18.57
CA SER A 190 1.54 -1.65 19.21
C SER A 190 2.54 -2.78 18.99
N THR A 191 2.15 -4.04 19.17
CA THR A 191 3.14 -5.14 19.26
C THR A 191 3.81 -5.46 17.94
N GLU A 192 3.09 -5.33 16.82
CA GLU A 192 3.60 -5.59 15.47
C GLU A 192 3.85 -4.29 14.70
N ARG A 193 4.16 -3.21 15.43
CA ARG A 193 4.54 -1.91 14.89
C ARG A 193 5.88 -1.48 15.45
N TYR A 194 6.87 -1.35 14.57
CA TYR A 194 8.27 -1.13 14.93
C TYR A 194 8.80 0.14 14.25
N GLU A 195 9.77 0.78 14.91
CA GLU A 195 10.53 1.87 14.29
C GLU A 195 11.59 1.27 13.35
N LEU A 196 11.34 1.38 12.04
CA LEU A 196 12.20 0.85 10.99
C LEU A 196 12.54 1.96 10.00
N HIS A 197 13.84 2.19 9.79
CA HIS A 197 14.36 3.22 8.87
C HIS A 197 13.82 4.64 9.15
N GLY A 198 13.59 4.97 10.43
CA GLY A 198 13.15 6.31 10.85
C GLY A 198 11.65 6.58 10.65
N LYS A 199 10.85 5.53 10.44
CA LYS A 199 9.39 5.59 10.46
C LYS A 199 8.81 4.37 11.18
N THR A 200 7.69 4.57 11.87
CA THR A 200 6.94 3.47 12.47
C THR A 200 6.17 2.72 11.38
N GLN A 201 6.50 1.46 11.17
CA GLN A 201 5.88 0.56 10.19
C GLN A 201 5.26 -0.65 10.90
N GLY A 202 4.30 -1.30 10.26
CA GLY A 202 3.69 -2.51 10.79
C GLY A 202 2.26 -2.71 10.38
N PHE A 203 1.57 -3.61 11.08
CA PHE A 203 0.21 -4.00 10.77
C PHE A 203 -0.65 -4.05 12.04
N LEU A 204 -1.96 -3.93 11.86
CA LEU A 204 -2.95 -4.05 12.91
C LEU A 204 -3.15 -5.51 13.29
N VAL A 205 -3.24 -5.80 14.59
CA VAL A 205 -3.63 -7.12 15.10
C VAL A 205 -4.94 -7.00 15.88
N LEU A 206 -5.93 -7.83 15.51
CA LEU A 206 -7.20 -7.91 16.21
C LEU A 206 -7.42 -9.32 16.75
N ASN A 207 -8.10 -9.43 17.90
CA ASN A 207 -8.83 -10.64 18.24
C ASN A 207 -10.32 -10.37 18.06
N ILE A 208 -10.99 -11.30 17.39
CA ILE A 208 -12.43 -11.26 17.16
C ILE A 208 -13.06 -12.54 17.68
N ARG A 209 -14.30 -12.44 18.14
CA ARG A 209 -15.10 -13.58 18.60
C ARG A 209 -16.44 -13.59 17.90
N GLN A 210 -16.97 -14.78 17.67
CA GLN A 210 -18.29 -14.96 17.08
C GLN A 210 -19.35 -14.21 17.89
N ASP A 211 -20.18 -13.49 17.16
CA ASP A 211 -21.28 -12.68 17.67
C ASP A 211 -22.58 -13.00 16.92
N GLN A 212 -23.70 -12.53 17.44
CA GLN A 212 -25.01 -12.76 16.84
C GLN A 212 -25.30 -11.77 15.73
N TYR A 213 -25.98 -12.23 14.68
CA TYR A 213 -26.55 -11.37 13.66
C TYR A 213 -27.71 -10.54 14.24
N ASN A 214 -27.74 -9.24 13.92
CA ASN A 214 -28.79 -8.32 14.33
C ASN A 214 -29.57 -7.82 13.10
N SER A 215 -30.74 -8.38 12.86
CA SER A 215 -31.57 -8.04 11.69
C SER A 215 -32.05 -6.57 11.63
N LYS A 216 -31.87 -5.79 12.69
CA LYS A 216 -32.25 -4.37 12.73
C LYS A 216 -31.15 -3.43 12.26
N THR A 217 -29.89 -3.80 12.48
CA THR A 217 -28.73 -2.94 12.22
C THR A 217 -27.77 -3.54 11.20
N ASP A 218 -27.80 -4.85 11.01
CA ASP A 218 -26.91 -5.54 10.10
C ASP A 218 -27.53 -5.66 8.69
N ASN A 219 -26.69 -5.62 7.67
CA ASN A 219 -27.08 -5.82 6.27
C ASN A 219 -26.40 -7.08 5.72
N ALA A 220 -27.17 -8.17 5.62
CA ALA A 220 -26.71 -9.46 5.12
C ALA A 220 -26.30 -9.44 3.64
N GLU A 221 -27.02 -8.68 2.79
CA GLU A 221 -26.72 -8.61 1.35
C GLU A 221 -25.38 -7.92 1.09
N LYS A 222 -25.11 -6.83 1.81
CA LYS A 222 -23.85 -6.11 1.75
C LYS A 222 -22.74 -6.78 2.55
N MET A 223 -23.06 -7.77 3.39
CA MET A 223 -22.12 -8.41 4.32
C MET A 223 -21.46 -7.38 5.25
N ILE A 224 -22.27 -6.48 5.84
CA ILE A 224 -21.84 -5.38 6.72
C ILE A 224 -22.65 -5.39 8.02
N CYS A 225 -21.96 -5.38 9.16
CA CYS A 225 -22.60 -5.19 10.47
C CYS A 225 -22.82 -3.70 10.75
N ASP A 226 -23.86 -3.40 11.53
CA ASP A 226 -24.19 -2.04 11.96
C ASP A 226 -24.22 -1.04 10.79
N TYR A 227 -24.77 -1.51 9.67
CA TYR A 227 -24.92 -0.73 8.46
C TYR A 227 -25.91 0.42 8.72
N PHE A 228 -25.47 1.62 8.39
CA PHE A 228 -26.35 2.77 8.29
C PHE A 228 -26.40 3.21 6.83
N GLU A 229 -27.57 3.65 6.38
CA GLU A 229 -27.62 4.36 5.11
C GLU A 229 -26.84 5.67 5.30
N PRO A 230 -25.82 5.96 4.47
CA PRO A 230 -25.21 7.27 4.48
C PRO A 230 -26.32 8.31 4.31
N ASN A 231 -26.34 9.32 5.18
CA ASN A 231 -27.39 10.33 5.14
C ASN A 231 -27.48 10.93 3.72
N LYS A 232 -28.64 10.79 3.07
CA LYS A 232 -28.91 11.49 1.81
C LYS A 232 -28.89 13.01 1.93
N SER A 233 -28.79 13.55 3.16
CA SER A 233 -28.61 14.99 3.38
C SER A 233 -27.19 15.48 3.09
N ASP A 234 -26.25 14.56 2.84
CA ASP A 234 -24.95 14.84 2.22
C ASP A 234 -24.78 13.98 0.94
N GLU A 235 -25.87 13.65 0.24
CA GLU A 235 -25.74 13.43 -1.21
C GLU A 235 -25.39 14.82 -1.79
N PRO A 236 -24.23 15.02 -2.45
CA PRO A 236 -24.20 16.04 -3.47
C PRO A 236 -25.32 15.63 -4.41
N ASP A 237 -26.25 16.56 -4.64
CA ASP A 237 -27.38 16.41 -5.55
C ASP A 237 -26.99 15.50 -6.72
N ALA A 238 -27.79 14.52 -7.11
CA ALA A 238 -27.41 13.62 -8.20
C ALA A 238 -27.16 14.38 -9.55
N ASP A 239 -27.46 15.67 -9.58
CA ASP A 239 -27.15 16.66 -10.60
C ASP A 239 -25.74 17.32 -10.47
N SER A 240 -25.00 17.01 -9.40
CA SER A 240 -23.71 17.60 -9.00
C SER A 240 -22.54 16.61 -9.03
N GLN A 241 -22.69 15.40 -9.60
CA GLN A 241 -21.58 14.46 -9.67
C GLN A 241 -20.50 15.01 -10.62
N VAL A 242 -19.38 15.44 -10.03
CA VAL A 242 -18.22 15.97 -10.75
C VAL A 242 -17.24 14.84 -11.02
N THR A 243 -16.68 14.82 -12.22
CA THR A 243 -15.63 13.90 -12.66
C THR A 243 -14.32 14.67 -12.83
N ALA A 244 -13.20 14.08 -12.40
CA ALA A 244 -11.88 14.70 -12.51
C ALA A 244 -11.10 14.11 -13.69
N THR A 245 -10.48 14.98 -14.49
CA THR A 245 -9.59 14.63 -15.60
C THR A 245 -8.30 15.44 -15.52
N ILE A 246 -7.17 14.81 -15.87
CA ILE A 246 -5.86 15.48 -15.92
C ILE A 246 -5.50 15.75 -17.39
N LYS A 247 -5.46 17.03 -17.79
CA LYS A 247 -4.97 17.44 -19.13
C LYS A 247 -3.46 17.71 -19.08
N TYR A 248 -2.73 17.22 -20.09
CA TYR A 248 -1.28 17.42 -20.22
C TYR A 248 -0.86 17.39 -21.70
N ALA A 249 0.30 18.00 -21.99
CA ALA A 249 0.85 18.04 -23.34
C ALA A 249 1.82 16.87 -23.60
N GLY A 250 1.65 16.21 -24.75
CA GLY A 250 2.50 15.11 -25.21
C GLY A 250 2.26 13.80 -24.45
N LYS A 251 3.26 12.93 -24.41
CA LYS A 251 3.21 11.66 -23.68
C LYS A 251 3.23 11.89 -22.16
N PRO A 252 2.67 11.01 -21.33
CA PRO A 252 2.79 11.06 -19.87
C PRO A 252 4.20 10.62 -19.43
N GLU A 253 5.20 11.38 -19.87
CA GLU A 253 6.61 11.13 -19.60
C GLU A 253 7.25 12.41 -19.04
N VAL A 254 8.05 12.27 -18.00
CA VAL A 254 8.87 13.33 -17.40
C VAL A 254 10.34 13.02 -17.67
N ARG A 255 11.15 14.04 -17.97
CA ARG A 255 12.54 13.85 -18.38
C ARG A 255 13.50 14.08 -17.22
N VAL A 256 14.48 13.20 -17.06
CA VAL A 256 15.59 13.38 -16.10
C VAL A 256 16.33 14.67 -16.42
N GLY A 257 16.44 15.59 -15.46
CA GLY A 257 17.06 16.90 -15.68
C GLY A 257 16.28 17.82 -16.63
N GLY A 258 15.06 17.44 -17.02
CA GLY A 258 14.23 18.18 -17.95
C GLY A 258 13.54 19.40 -17.34
N SER A 259 12.84 20.14 -18.21
CA SER A 259 11.97 21.24 -17.79
C SER A 259 10.71 20.73 -17.07
N TRP A 260 10.08 21.62 -16.31
CA TRP A 260 8.81 21.36 -15.64
C TRP A 260 7.73 20.85 -16.61
N LYS A 261 7.17 19.67 -16.31
CA LYS A 261 5.97 19.17 -16.97
C LYS A 261 4.75 19.67 -16.21
N LYS A 262 3.71 20.05 -16.95
CA LYS A 262 2.49 20.66 -16.40
C LYS A 262 1.31 19.71 -16.54
N PHE A 263 0.48 19.66 -15.51
CA PHE A 263 -0.76 18.90 -15.42
C PHE A 263 -1.87 19.86 -15.00
N THR A 264 -2.89 19.98 -15.84
CA THR A 264 -4.00 20.92 -15.65
C THR A 264 -5.19 20.13 -15.13
N PRO A 265 -5.77 20.51 -13.99
CA PRO A 265 -6.96 19.86 -13.48
C PRO A 265 -8.16 20.30 -14.33
N VAL A 266 -9.04 19.35 -14.65
CA VAL A 266 -10.32 19.63 -15.27
C VAL A 266 -11.38 18.85 -14.54
N PHE A 267 -12.40 19.55 -14.10
CA PHE A 267 -13.54 18.99 -13.41
C PHE A 267 -14.76 19.18 -14.29
N THR A 268 -15.49 18.10 -14.57
CA THR A 268 -16.66 18.12 -15.45
C THR A 268 -17.88 17.57 -14.73
N SER A 269 -19.01 18.26 -14.85
CA SER A 269 -20.32 17.74 -14.43
C SER A 269 -20.74 16.53 -15.28
N ILE A 270 -21.80 15.84 -14.88
CA ILE A 270 -22.42 14.76 -15.67
C ILE A 270 -22.91 15.23 -17.06
N THR A 271 -23.20 16.53 -17.22
CA THR A 271 -23.63 17.13 -18.48
C THR A 271 -22.46 17.46 -19.41
N GLY A 272 -21.22 17.27 -18.93
CA GLY A 272 -19.98 17.53 -19.68
C GLY A 272 -19.49 18.97 -19.63
N GLU A 273 -20.07 19.82 -18.78
CA GLU A 273 -19.65 21.20 -18.58
C GLU A 273 -18.48 21.29 -17.58
N GLU A 274 -17.47 22.13 -17.87
CA GLU A 274 -16.36 22.36 -16.94
C GLU A 274 -16.86 23.17 -15.72
N VAL A 275 -16.61 22.63 -14.52
CA VAL A 275 -16.98 23.24 -13.24
C VAL A 275 -15.75 23.72 -12.48
N ALA A 276 -15.89 24.81 -11.74
CA ALA A 276 -14.81 25.38 -10.95
C ALA A 276 -14.69 24.65 -9.60
N GLU A 277 -13.57 23.94 -9.42
CA GLU A 277 -13.27 23.16 -8.23
C GLU A 277 -11.86 23.45 -7.72
N VAL A 278 -11.62 23.26 -6.43
CA VAL A 278 -10.28 23.44 -5.85
C VAL A 278 -9.48 22.15 -6.00
N ALA A 279 -8.48 22.18 -6.88
CA ALA A 279 -7.60 21.04 -7.14
C ALA A 279 -6.63 20.80 -5.97
N LYS A 280 -6.68 19.60 -5.40
CA LYS A 280 -5.66 19.05 -4.50
C LYS A 280 -4.84 18.02 -5.25
N TRP A 281 -3.52 18.21 -5.23
CA TRP A 281 -2.57 17.34 -5.91
C TRP A 281 -1.72 16.58 -4.92
N SER A 282 -1.45 15.33 -5.22
CA SER A 282 -0.42 14.54 -4.57
C SER A 282 0.36 13.76 -5.61
N PHE A 283 1.56 13.31 -5.23
CA PHE A 283 2.32 12.38 -6.05
C PHE A 283 2.82 11.25 -5.17
N ILE A 284 2.94 10.07 -5.78
CA ILE A 284 3.42 8.86 -5.16
C ILE A 284 4.56 8.33 -6.01
N CYS A 285 5.71 8.14 -5.38
CA CYS A 285 6.85 7.39 -5.88
C CYS A 285 7.51 6.68 -4.69
N LEU A 286 8.46 5.78 -4.97
CA LEU A 286 9.27 5.16 -3.92
C LEU A 286 9.98 6.24 -3.09
N ASP A 287 10.09 6.02 -1.78
CA ASP A 287 10.56 7.02 -0.81
C ASP A 287 11.94 7.58 -1.16
N GLU A 288 12.85 6.72 -1.61
CA GLU A 288 14.20 7.10 -2.02
C GLU A 288 14.26 8.02 -3.25
N PHE A 289 13.22 7.97 -4.09
CA PHE A 289 13.11 8.82 -5.27
C PHE A 289 12.48 10.18 -4.97
N LYS A 290 11.82 10.37 -3.82
CA LYS A 290 11.18 11.64 -3.45
C LYS A 290 12.16 12.80 -3.46
N SER A 291 13.40 12.58 -3.04
CA SER A 291 14.46 13.61 -3.03
C SER A 291 14.85 14.12 -4.42
N PHE A 292 14.50 13.39 -5.49
CA PHE A 292 14.78 13.76 -6.88
C PHE A 292 13.55 14.30 -7.63
N VAL A 293 12.40 14.41 -6.96
CA VAL A 293 11.16 14.91 -7.54
C VAL A 293 10.85 16.29 -6.93
N GLU A 294 10.85 17.31 -7.77
CA GLU A 294 10.37 18.63 -7.40
C GLU A 294 8.93 18.82 -7.88
N THR A 295 8.08 19.37 -7.02
CA THR A 295 6.68 19.68 -7.36
C THR A 295 6.33 21.11 -7.00
N GLN A 296 5.39 21.68 -7.74
CA GLN A 296 4.84 23.00 -7.49
C GLN A 296 3.37 23.03 -7.93
N VAL A 297 2.51 23.68 -7.16
CA VAL A 297 1.15 24.02 -7.58
C VAL A 297 1.11 25.53 -7.86
N ALA A 298 0.70 25.92 -9.06
CA ALA A 298 0.54 27.32 -9.44
C ALA A 298 -0.80 27.87 -8.91
N THR A 299 -0.95 29.21 -8.93
CA THR A 299 -2.15 29.91 -8.42
C THR A 299 -3.44 29.55 -9.16
N ASP A 300 -3.34 29.04 -10.39
CA ASP A 300 -4.42 28.55 -11.23
C ASP A 300 -4.74 27.06 -11.02
N GLY A 301 -4.14 26.42 -10.00
CA GLY A 301 -4.34 25.00 -9.69
C GLY A 301 -3.53 24.05 -10.57
N VAL A 302 -2.70 24.55 -11.51
CA VAL A 302 -1.86 23.71 -12.36
C VAL A 302 -0.73 23.07 -11.55
N PHE A 303 -0.65 21.74 -11.58
CA PHE A 303 0.44 20.99 -10.98
C PHE A 303 1.63 20.92 -11.93
N LYS A 304 2.81 21.16 -11.38
CA LYS A 304 4.08 21.07 -12.09
C LYS A 304 4.97 20.09 -11.38
N ILE A 305 5.63 19.24 -12.17
CA ILE A 305 6.61 18.27 -11.69
C ILE A 305 7.88 18.35 -12.54
N ARG A 306 9.02 18.18 -11.88
CA ARG A 306 10.34 18.13 -12.50
C ARG A 306 11.15 17.04 -11.82
N ILE A 307 11.95 16.33 -12.62
CA ILE A 307 12.90 15.33 -12.12
C ILE A 307 14.29 15.94 -12.16
N LEU A 308 14.99 15.91 -11.02
CA LEU A 308 16.38 16.36 -10.92
C LEU A 308 17.30 15.53 -11.83
N ASN A 309 18.44 16.09 -12.21
CA ASN A 309 19.38 15.42 -13.10
C ASN A 309 20.12 14.28 -12.38
N ASN A 310 19.48 13.13 -12.28
CA ASN A 310 20.04 11.92 -11.71
C ASN A 310 19.57 10.68 -12.50
N SER A 311 20.53 9.92 -13.04
CA SER A 311 20.27 8.74 -13.88
C SER A 311 19.54 7.61 -13.15
N ILE A 312 19.55 7.58 -11.81
CA ILE A 312 18.79 6.58 -11.03
C ILE A 312 17.28 6.67 -11.30
N MET A 313 16.81 7.83 -11.72
CA MET A 313 15.40 8.07 -11.98
C MET A 313 14.95 7.51 -13.33
N ASP A 314 15.86 7.08 -14.22
CA ASP A 314 15.47 6.56 -15.54
C ASP A 314 14.68 5.25 -15.43
N GLY A 315 13.51 5.20 -16.08
CA GLY A 315 12.59 4.06 -16.02
C GLY A 315 11.70 4.01 -14.78
N VAL A 316 11.87 4.93 -13.82
CA VAL A 316 10.99 5.05 -12.64
C VAL A 316 9.60 5.50 -13.07
N THR A 317 8.56 5.04 -12.36
CA THR A 317 7.19 5.53 -12.54
C THR A 317 6.80 6.40 -11.36
N VAL A 318 6.24 7.57 -11.65
CA VAL A 318 5.65 8.47 -10.64
C VAL A 318 4.15 8.55 -10.91
N ARG A 319 3.33 8.26 -9.90
CA ARG A 319 1.88 8.45 -9.98
C ARG A 319 1.54 9.85 -9.50
N ILE A 320 0.75 10.58 -10.26
CA ILE A 320 0.22 11.90 -9.90
C ILE A 320 -1.28 11.73 -9.70
N SER A 321 -1.77 12.14 -8.54
CA SER A 321 -3.19 12.07 -8.19
C SER A 321 -3.77 13.46 -8.09
N LEU A 322 -4.97 13.62 -8.65
CA LEU A 322 -5.81 14.81 -8.56
C LEU A 322 -7.08 14.45 -7.80
N THR A 323 -7.43 15.27 -6.82
CA THR A 323 -8.69 15.20 -6.09
C THR A 323 -9.26 16.61 -5.96
N ASN A 324 -10.57 16.78 -5.94
CA ASN A 324 -11.21 18.05 -5.54
C ASN A 324 -11.13 18.28 -4.02
N ALA A 325 -11.74 19.36 -3.52
CA ALA A 325 -11.55 19.77 -2.13
C ALA A 325 -12.12 18.79 -1.10
N ASP A 326 -13.27 18.20 -1.43
CA ASP A 326 -14.12 17.35 -0.60
C ASP A 326 -13.84 15.84 -0.79
N GLY A 327 -13.06 15.46 -1.79
CA GLY A 327 -12.68 14.07 -2.04
C GLY A 327 -13.55 13.32 -3.03
N THR A 328 -14.63 13.93 -3.54
CA THR A 328 -15.69 13.26 -4.30
C THR A 328 -15.30 12.98 -5.75
N ALA A 329 -14.45 13.81 -6.35
CA ALA A 329 -13.92 13.65 -7.71
C ALA A 329 -12.41 13.43 -7.65
N ASN A 330 -11.95 12.25 -8.05
CA ASN A 330 -10.53 11.93 -8.08
C ASN A 330 -10.13 11.18 -9.35
N THR A 331 -8.86 11.31 -9.73
CA THR A 331 -8.25 10.59 -10.83
C THR A 331 -6.74 10.55 -10.63
N SER A 332 -6.06 9.66 -11.36
CA SER A 332 -4.61 9.60 -11.33
C SER A 332 -4.02 9.29 -12.69
N ILE A 333 -2.76 9.68 -12.86
CA ILE A 333 -1.98 9.36 -14.05
C ILE A 333 -0.60 8.86 -13.68
N GLU A 334 -0.15 7.83 -14.39
CA GLU A 334 1.20 7.30 -14.27
C GLU A 334 2.12 7.98 -15.26
N CYS A 335 3.19 8.58 -14.76
CA CYS A 335 4.21 9.23 -15.55
C CYS A 335 5.50 8.43 -15.52
N LYS A 336 5.96 7.99 -16.70
CA LYS A 336 7.27 7.34 -16.82
C LYS A 336 8.38 8.38 -16.84
N VAL A 337 9.42 8.15 -16.07
CA VAL A 337 10.62 8.95 -16.11
C VAL A 337 11.53 8.41 -17.21
N VAL A 338 11.99 9.29 -18.10
CA VAL A 338 12.83 8.92 -19.24
C VAL A 338 14.09 9.80 -19.31
N SER A 339 15.21 9.20 -19.68
CA SER A 339 16.45 9.94 -19.95
C SER A 339 16.31 10.94 -21.11
N LEU A 340 17.00 12.08 -21.01
CA LEU A 340 17.33 12.91 -22.17
C LEU A 340 18.42 12.16 -22.95
N LEU A 341 18.09 11.66 -24.14
CA LEU A 341 19.06 11.12 -25.10
C LEU A 341 20.14 12.15 -25.43
#